data_AF-A0A953M8I8-F1
#
_entry.id   AF-A0A953M8I8-F1
#
_cell.length_a   1.000
_cell.length_b   1.000
_cell.length_c   1.000
_cell.angle_alpha   90.00
_cell.angle_beta   90.00
_cell.angle_gamma   90.00
#
_symmetry.space_group_name_H-M   'P 1'
#
loop_
_entity.id
_entity.type
_entity.pdbx_description
1 polymer ?
#
loop_
_entity_poly.entity_id
_entity_poly.type
_entity_poly.pdbx_seq_one_letter_code
_entity_poly.pdbx_strand_id
1 'polypeptide(L)'
;LLAGTGHVLASVLLGVALCTAITLAADMMGDLKTGYLVGSKPIKQQGIEILVVGFGPAISMLTVLLIASTNELGSVDVPAAQADALKSVIQGVQGGDLPYALYGMGGLMGVLLGIGGFAGLGVLVGLSVYLPFIYIATYGIGCVLSMFTTMAKGRRWTEEWGVPLAAGLIVGEAVPALIVNIVILGQG
;
A
#
# COMPACT_ATOMS: atom_id res chain seq x y z
N LEU A 1 24.17 4.23 -19.47
CA LEU A 1 23.82 5.54 -18.88
C LEU A 1 23.13 5.46 -17.51
N LEU A 2 22.91 4.26 -16.94
CA LEU A 2 22.42 4.05 -15.56
C LEU A 2 23.15 2.87 -14.86
N ALA A 3 24.43 2.64 -15.15
CA ALA A 3 25.17 1.46 -14.65
C ALA A 3 25.87 1.67 -13.29
N GLY A 4 25.59 2.78 -12.59
CA GLY A 4 26.18 3.07 -11.28
C GLY A 4 25.15 2.88 -10.17
N THR A 5 25.51 2.18 -9.09
CA THR A 5 24.67 1.96 -7.89
C THR A 5 24.10 3.27 -7.34
N GLY A 6 24.87 4.36 -7.36
CA GLY A 6 24.43 5.69 -6.94
C GLY A 6 23.35 6.31 -7.84
N HIS A 7 23.38 6.06 -9.16
CA HIS A 7 22.37 6.59 -10.08
C HIS A 7 21.04 5.86 -9.94
N VAL A 8 21.07 4.55 -9.69
CA VAL A 8 19.85 3.76 -9.44
C VAL A 8 19.19 4.19 -8.14
N LEU A 9 19.96 4.36 -7.06
CA LEU A 9 19.43 4.85 -5.77
C LEU A 9 18.81 6.25 -5.91
N ALA A 10 19.51 7.19 -6.56
CA ALA A 10 18.99 8.54 -6.78
C ALA A 10 17.69 8.54 -7.61
N SER A 11 17.61 7.69 -8.65
CA SER A 11 16.41 7.56 -9.49
C SER A 11 15.22 7.00 -8.72
N VAL A 12 15.45 5.97 -7.90
CA VAL A 12 14.40 5.37 -7.04
C VAL A 12 13.91 6.38 -6.02
N LEU A 13 14.82 7.09 -5.33
CA LEU A 13 14.45 8.11 -4.34
C LEU A 13 13.64 9.25 -4.94
N LEU A 14 14.04 9.73 -6.13
CA LEU A 14 13.26 10.75 -6.86
C LEU A 14 11.88 10.24 -7.26
N GLY A 15 11.78 9.01 -7.74
CA GLY A 15 10.50 8.37 -8.08
C GLY A 15 9.58 8.24 -6.87
N VAL A 16 10.11 7.78 -5.73
CA VAL A 16 9.36 7.66 -4.47
C VAL A 16 8.90 9.03 -3.96
N ALA A 17 9.77 10.04 -3.99
CA ALA A 17 9.42 11.39 -3.56
C ALA A 17 8.29 11.98 -4.42
N LEU A 18 8.37 11.82 -5.74
CA LEU A 18 7.35 12.30 -6.67
C LEU A 18 6.01 11.55 -6.50
N CYS A 19 6.04 10.22 -6.41
CA CYS A 19 4.84 9.40 -6.22
C CYS A 19 4.14 9.73 -4.90
N THR A 20 4.93 9.86 -3.82
CA THR A 20 4.44 10.25 -2.49
C THR A 20 3.82 11.65 -2.52
N ALA A 21 4.48 12.63 -3.17
CA ALA A 21 3.97 13.99 -3.28
C ALA A 21 2.62 14.05 -4.04
N ILE A 22 2.49 13.33 -5.16
CA ILE A 22 1.24 13.27 -5.93
C ILE A 22 0.13 12.61 -5.09
N THR A 23 0.45 11.52 -4.39
CA THR A 23 -0.51 10.81 -3.56
C THR A 23 -1.01 11.68 -2.40
N LEU A 24 -0.10 12.38 -1.69
CA LEU A 24 -0.47 13.30 -0.62
C LEU A 24 -1.27 14.50 -1.13
N ALA A 25 -0.96 15.00 -2.33
CA ALA A 25 -1.75 16.06 -2.95
C ALA A 25 -3.19 15.59 -3.26
N ALA A 26 -3.35 14.35 -3.75
CA ALA A 26 -4.65 13.75 -3.99
C ALA A 26 -5.44 13.51 -2.69
N ASP A 27 -4.77 13.05 -1.63
CA ASP A 27 -5.35 12.84 -0.31
C ASP A 27 -5.85 14.16 0.29
N MET A 28 -5.01 15.20 0.27
CA MET A 28 -5.37 16.55 0.72
C MET A 28 -6.57 17.12 -0.05
N MET A 29 -6.71 16.85 -1.35
CA MET A 29 -7.90 17.26 -2.12
C MET A 29 -9.16 16.53 -1.65
N GLY A 30 -9.05 15.25 -1.27
CA GLY A 30 -10.13 14.47 -0.67
C GLY A 30 -10.53 15.01 0.70
N ASP A 31 -9.54 15.27 1.54
CA ASP A 31 -9.70 15.82 2.88
C ASP A 31 -10.36 17.20 2.88
N LEU A 32 -9.95 18.10 1.96
CA LEU A 32 -10.59 19.41 1.84
C LEU A 32 -12.04 19.31 1.36
N LYS A 33 -12.35 18.34 0.49
CA LYS A 33 -13.72 18.09 0.01
C LYS A 33 -14.60 17.56 1.14
N THR A 34 -14.16 16.56 1.89
CA THR A 34 -14.91 16.01 3.02
C THR A 34 -15.04 17.05 4.13
N GLY A 35 -13.96 17.78 4.42
CA GLY A 35 -13.92 18.90 5.35
C GLY A 35 -14.95 19.98 5.02
N TYR A 36 -15.07 20.37 3.75
CA TYR A 36 -16.09 21.31 3.31
C TYR A 36 -17.52 20.78 3.55
N LEU A 37 -17.77 19.50 3.27
CA LEU A 37 -19.10 18.88 3.47
C LEU A 37 -19.52 18.84 4.96
N VAL A 38 -18.57 18.72 5.89
CA VAL A 38 -18.84 18.73 7.34
C VAL A 38 -18.74 20.13 7.96
N GLY A 39 -18.56 21.19 7.16
CA GLY A 39 -18.52 22.58 7.62
C GLY A 39 -17.18 23.04 8.22
N SER A 40 -16.08 22.32 7.95
CA SER A 40 -14.73 22.69 8.35
C SER A 40 -14.21 23.91 7.58
N LYS A 41 -13.26 24.64 8.19
CA LYS A 41 -12.53 25.73 7.52
C LYS A 41 -11.22 25.18 6.94
N PRO A 42 -10.95 25.32 5.63
CA PRO A 42 -9.80 24.69 4.97
C PRO A 42 -8.44 25.10 5.57
N ILE A 43 -8.31 26.35 6.02
CA ILE A 43 -7.09 26.87 6.65
C ILE A 43 -6.74 26.11 7.94
N LYS A 44 -7.75 25.78 8.76
CA LYS A 44 -7.52 25.06 10.02
C LYS A 44 -7.11 23.61 9.78
N GLN A 45 -7.70 23.01 8.74
CA GLN A 45 -7.45 21.63 8.37
C GLN A 45 -6.04 21.42 7.82
N GLN A 46 -5.63 22.22 6.83
CA GLN A 46 -4.27 22.15 6.28
C GLN A 46 -3.19 22.42 7.33
N GLY A 47 -3.46 23.34 8.27
CA GLY A 47 -2.53 23.63 9.37
C GLY A 47 -2.28 22.43 10.29
N ILE A 48 -3.32 21.63 10.56
CA ILE A 48 -3.19 20.39 11.35
C ILE A 48 -2.52 19.30 10.53
N GLU A 49 -2.90 19.12 9.27
CA GLU A 49 -2.29 18.12 8.37
C GLU A 49 -0.79 18.34 8.24
N ILE A 50 -0.33 19.58 7.99
CA ILE A 50 1.10 19.91 7.91
C ILE A 50 1.82 19.66 9.25
N LEU A 51 1.17 19.94 10.38
CA LEU A 51 1.76 19.72 11.70
C LEU A 51 1.96 18.22 11.99
N VAL A 52 1.01 17.38 11.55
CA VAL A 52 0.97 15.96 11.92
C VAL A 52 1.56 15.03 10.84
N VAL A 53 1.78 15.51 9.61
CA VAL A 53 2.24 14.69 8.46
C VAL A 53 3.50 13.87 8.76
N GLY A 54 4.41 14.38 9.59
CA GLY A 54 5.64 13.69 9.95
C GLY A 54 5.45 12.43 10.82
N PHE A 55 4.36 12.33 11.57
CA PHE A 55 4.13 11.19 12.46
C PHE A 55 3.89 9.90 11.68
N GLY A 56 3.18 9.95 10.55
CA GLY A 56 2.88 8.77 9.73
C GLY A 56 4.14 8.03 9.27
N PRO A 57 5.06 8.70 8.53
CA PRO A 57 6.33 8.11 8.12
C PRO A 57 7.20 7.68 9.30
N ALA A 58 7.23 8.45 10.40
CA ALA A 58 8.02 8.10 11.58
C ALA A 58 7.54 6.81 12.24
N ILE A 59 6.22 6.67 12.45
CA ILE A 59 5.62 5.46 13.03
C ILE A 59 5.81 4.27 12.10
N SER A 60 5.57 4.45 10.79
CA SER A 60 5.75 3.38 9.80
C SER A 60 7.19 2.87 9.76
N MET A 61 8.17 3.78 9.75
CA MET A 61 9.59 3.43 9.78
C MET A 61 9.96 2.71 11.08
N LEU A 62 9.47 3.18 12.22
CA LEU A 62 9.68 2.53 13.51
C LEU A 62 9.12 1.10 13.51
N THR A 63 7.90 0.90 13.02
CA THR A 63 7.28 -0.43 12.91
C THR A 63 8.11 -1.36 12.02
N VAL A 64 8.57 -0.89 10.86
CA VAL A 64 9.41 -1.70 9.98
C VAL A 64 10.73 -2.08 10.65
N LEU A 65 11.39 -1.15 11.34
CA LEU A 65 12.64 -1.42 12.05
C LEU A 65 12.44 -2.40 13.21
N LEU A 66 11.35 -2.28 13.96
CA LEU A 66 11.01 -3.23 15.01
C LEU A 66 10.84 -4.64 14.44
N ILE A 67 10.03 -4.80 13.40
CA ILE A 67 9.82 -6.09 12.74
C ILE A 67 11.14 -6.63 12.16
N ALA A 68 11.98 -5.79 11.55
CA ALA A 68 13.27 -6.18 10.99
C ALA A 68 14.29 -6.63 12.05
N SER A 69 14.18 -6.10 13.26
CA SER A 69 15.09 -6.46 14.36
C SER A 69 14.70 -7.78 15.04
N THR A 70 13.42 -8.15 15.00
CA THR A 70 12.89 -9.37 15.62
C THR A 70 12.67 -10.51 14.62
N ASN A 71 12.50 -10.20 13.33
CA ASN A 71 12.22 -11.16 12.27
C ASN A 71 13.08 -10.88 11.03
N GLU A 72 13.37 -11.92 10.26
CA GLU A 72 14.00 -11.77 8.95
C GLU A 72 12.97 -11.30 7.92
N LEU A 73 13.05 -10.03 7.51
CA LEU A 73 12.20 -9.48 6.44
C LEU A 73 12.45 -10.22 5.12
N GLY A 74 11.38 -10.69 4.48
CA GLY A 74 11.45 -11.50 3.26
C GLY A 74 11.56 -13.02 3.51
N SER A 75 11.51 -13.45 4.77
CA SER A 75 11.35 -14.86 5.13
C SER A 75 9.93 -15.37 4.84
N VAL A 76 9.72 -16.69 4.95
CA VAL A 76 8.40 -17.32 4.79
C VAL A 76 7.38 -16.79 5.81
N ASP A 77 7.86 -16.46 7.00
CA ASP A 77 7.01 -15.98 8.10
C ASP A 77 6.68 -14.48 7.97
N VAL A 78 7.57 -13.69 7.35
CA VAL A 78 7.37 -12.25 7.12
C VAL A 78 7.66 -11.88 5.65
N PRO A 79 6.77 -12.25 4.71
CA PRO A 79 6.99 -12.02 3.29
C PRO A 79 6.87 -10.52 2.93
N ALA A 80 7.86 -10.00 2.22
CA ALA A 80 7.95 -8.60 1.81
C ALA A 80 7.82 -8.45 0.28
N ALA A 81 6.71 -8.94 -0.28
CA ALA A 81 6.52 -9.06 -1.74
C ALA A 81 6.76 -7.75 -2.53
N GLN A 82 6.39 -6.59 -1.97
CA GLN A 82 6.68 -5.28 -2.57
C GLN A 82 8.17 -4.95 -2.62
N ALA A 83 8.88 -5.26 -1.53
CA ALA A 83 10.31 -5.02 -1.42
C ALA A 83 11.08 -5.96 -2.36
N ASP A 84 10.65 -7.22 -2.47
CA ASP A 84 11.24 -8.19 -3.40
C ASP A 84 11.01 -7.81 -4.87
N ALA A 85 9.79 -7.35 -5.21
CA ALA A 85 9.51 -6.84 -6.54
C ALA A 85 10.40 -5.65 -6.88
N LEU A 86 10.55 -4.66 -5.99
CA LEU A 86 11.42 -3.50 -6.20
C LEU A 86 12.90 -3.91 -6.30
N LYS A 87 13.35 -4.84 -5.44
CA LYS A 87 14.71 -5.38 -5.47
C LYS A 87 15.03 -6.04 -6.81
N SER A 88 14.11 -6.82 -7.36
CA SER A 88 14.29 -7.48 -8.67
C SER A 88 14.47 -6.46 -9.80
N VAL A 89 13.72 -5.36 -9.78
CA VAL A 89 13.85 -4.25 -10.74
C VAL A 89 15.22 -3.58 -10.60
N ILE A 90 15.64 -3.26 -9.38
CA ILE A 90 16.94 -2.63 -9.11
C ILE A 90 18.08 -3.51 -9.60
N GLN A 91 18.04 -4.81 -9.29
CA GLN A 91 19.04 -5.78 -9.75
C GLN A 91 19.05 -5.93 -11.28
N GLY A 92 17.88 -5.95 -11.92
CA GLY A 92 17.77 -6.00 -13.38
C GLY A 92 18.36 -4.75 -14.06
N VAL A 93 18.10 -3.55 -13.50
CA VAL A 93 18.68 -2.29 -14.00
C VAL A 93 20.20 -2.27 -13.81
N GLN A 94 20.70 -2.71 -12.66
CA GLN A 94 22.14 -2.74 -12.37
C GLN A 94 22.89 -3.80 -13.19
N GLY A 95 22.26 -4.95 -13.43
CA GLY A 95 22.79 -6.04 -14.26
C GLY A 95 22.75 -5.75 -15.76
N GLY A 96 22.00 -4.74 -16.21
CA GLY A 96 21.89 -4.34 -17.61
C GLY A 96 21.02 -5.25 -18.48
N ASP A 97 20.42 -6.29 -17.91
CA ASP A 97 19.57 -7.28 -18.60
C ASP A 97 18.09 -7.12 -18.20
N LEU A 98 17.63 -5.87 -18.12
CA LEU A 98 16.23 -5.61 -17.81
C LEU A 98 15.37 -5.95 -19.04
N PRO A 99 14.33 -6.81 -18.93
CA PRO A 99 13.49 -7.18 -20.07
C PRO A 99 12.53 -6.04 -20.44
N TYR A 100 13.04 -4.97 -21.06
CA TYR A 100 12.30 -3.75 -21.38
C TYR A 100 11.01 -4.02 -22.18
N ALA A 101 11.02 -5.03 -23.05
CA ALA A 101 9.83 -5.44 -23.80
C ALA A 101 8.69 -5.94 -22.90
N LEU A 102 9.00 -6.68 -21.82
CA LEU A 102 8.01 -7.16 -20.85
C LEU A 102 7.44 -5.99 -20.03
N TYR A 103 8.27 -5.05 -19.59
CA TYR A 103 7.80 -3.85 -18.90
C TYR A 103 6.93 -2.97 -19.80
N GLY A 104 7.30 -2.81 -21.07
CA GLY A 104 6.50 -2.08 -22.05
C GLY A 104 5.14 -2.73 -22.30
N MET A 105 5.12 -4.06 -22.45
CA MET A 105 3.88 -4.83 -22.60
C MET A 105 3.00 -4.75 -21.35
N GLY A 106 3.58 -4.86 -20.15
CA GLY A 106 2.87 -4.68 -18.88
C GLY A 106 2.28 -3.27 -18.74
N GLY A 107 3.03 -2.24 -19.11
CA GLY A 107 2.54 -0.86 -19.15
C GLY A 107 1.38 -0.68 -20.13
N LEU A 108 1.49 -1.24 -21.33
CA LEU A 108 0.41 -1.22 -22.33
C LEU A 108 -0.84 -1.94 -21.80
N MET A 109 -0.68 -3.13 -21.22
CA MET A 109 -1.79 -3.85 -20.59
C MET A 109 -2.42 -3.02 -19.47
N GLY A 110 -1.63 -2.38 -18.62
CA GLY A 110 -2.12 -1.51 -17.56
C GLY A 110 -2.97 -0.35 -18.09
N VAL A 111 -2.54 0.29 -19.18
CA VAL A 111 -3.31 1.35 -19.85
C VAL A 111 -4.61 0.81 -20.43
N LEU A 112 -4.56 -0.31 -21.15
CA LEU A 112 -5.75 -0.94 -21.74
C LEU A 112 -6.77 -1.34 -20.67
N LEU A 113 -6.30 -1.92 -19.55
CA LEU A 113 -7.15 -2.27 -18.41
C LEU A 113 -7.67 -1.04 -17.67
N GLY A 114 -6.89 0.05 -17.62
CA GLY A 114 -7.29 1.31 -17.00
C GLY A 114 -8.36 2.07 -17.78
N ILE A 115 -8.40 1.93 -19.11
CA ILE A 115 -9.48 2.45 -19.98
C ILE A 115 -10.72 1.54 -19.94
N GLY A 116 -10.58 0.32 -19.41
CA GLY A 116 -11.67 -0.63 -19.24
C GLY A 116 -12.81 -0.08 -18.37
N GLY A 117 -14.01 -0.65 -18.54
CA GLY A 117 -15.25 -0.16 -17.92
C GLY A 117 -15.37 -0.34 -16.40
N PHE A 118 -14.41 -0.99 -15.74
CA PHE A 118 -14.45 -1.22 -14.29
C PHE A 118 -13.27 -0.53 -13.61
N ALA A 119 -13.58 0.34 -12.65
CA ALA A 119 -12.58 1.07 -11.87
C ALA A 119 -11.66 0.09 -11.12
N GLY A 120 -10.35 0.31 -11.23
CA GLY A 120 -9.35 -0.43 -10.45
C GLY A 120 -8.92 -1.79 -11.02
N LEU A 121 -9.42 -2.23 -12.19
CA LEU A 121 -9.04 -3.52 -12.79
C LEU A 121 -7.52 -3.67 -13.00
N GLY A 122 -6.86 -2.65 -13.55
CA GLY A 122 -5.42 -2.70 -13.76
C GLY A 122 -4.64 -2.92 -12.46
N VAL A 123 -5.12 -2.31 -11.36
CA VAL A 123 -4.54 -2.51 -10.02
C VAL A 123 -4.77 -3.94 -9.58
N LEU A 124 -6.00 -4.46 -9.63
CA LEU A 124 -6.33 -5.82 -9.19
C LEU A 124 -5.52 -6.89 -9.94
N VAL A 125 -5.41 -6.75 -11.26
CA VAL A 125 -4.59 -7.66 -12.09
C VAL A 125 -3.11 -7.53 -11.71
N GLY A 126 -2.60 -6.31 -11.52
CA GLY A 126 -1.22 -6.09 -11.09
C GLY A 126 -0.91 -6.72 -9.74
N LEU A 127 -1.77 -6.52 -8.74
CA LEU A 127 -1.64 -7.13 -7.40
C LEU A 127 -1.59 -8.66 -7.49
N SER A 128 -2.42 -9.26 -8.36
CA SER A 128 -2.51 -10.72 -8.49
C SER A 128 -1.23 -11.38 -9.03
N VAL A 129 -0.36 -10.63 -9.70
CA VAL A 129 0.85 -11.17 -10.35
C VAL A 129 2.01 -11.37 -9.37
N TYR A 130 2.11 -10.55 -8.32
CA TYR A 130 3.25 -10.62 -7.38
C TYR A 130 2.87 -10.99 -5.95
N LEU A 131 1.58 -11.02 -5.60
CA LEU A 131 1.15 -11.36 -4.26
C LEU A 131 1.02 -12.90 -4.11
N PRO A 132 1.47 -13.50 -2.99
CA PRO A 132 1.30 -14.94 -2.79
C PRO A 132 -0.17 -15.37 -2.80
N PHE A 133 -0.44 -16.57 -3.32
CA PHE A 133 -1.80 -17.08 -3.52
C PHE A 133 -2.64 -17.06 -2.25
N ILE A 134 -2.04 -17.30 -1.08
CA ILE A 134 -2.76 -17.28 0.20
C ILE A 134 -3.43 -15.91 0.45
N TYR A 135 -2.74 -14.81 0.13
CA TYR A 135 -3.28 -13.45 0.31
C TYR A 135 -4.32 -13.10 -0.75
N ILE A 136 -4.15 -13.58 -1.98
CA ILE A 136 -5.13 -13.38 -3.05
C ILE A 136 -6.41 -14.17 -2.74
N ALA A 137 -6.27 -15.40 -2.24
CA ALA A 137 -7.39 -16.26 -1.89
C ALA A 137 -8.18 -15.68 -0.71
N THR A 138 -7.52 -15.20 0.35
CA THR A 138 -8.22 -14.56 1.48
C THR A 138 -8.93 -13.28 1.07
N TYR A 139 -8.31 -12.46 0.22
CA TYR A 139 -8.97 -11.29 -0.38
C TYR A 139 -10.20 -11.70 -1.20
N GLY A 140 -10.08 -12.73 -2.04
CA GLY A 140 -11.18 -13.27 -2.84
C GLY A 140 -12.34 -13.79 -1.99
N ILE A 141 -12.06 -14.51 -0.91
CA ILE A 141 -13.07 -14.94 0.08
C ILE A 141 -13.76 -13.71 0.69
N GLY A 142 -13.00 -12.68 1.06
CA GLY A 142 -13.54 -11.41 1.56
C GLY A 142 -14.49 -10.73 0.56
N CYS A 143 -14.13 -10.70 -0.72
CA CYS A 143 -14.99 -10.15 -1.78
C CYS A 143 -16.29 -10.96 -1.94
N VAL A 144 -16.22 -12.29 -1.91
CA VAL A 144 -17.39 -13.16 -2.01
C VAL A 144 -18.32 -12.95 -0.81
N LEU A 145 -17.76 -12.89 0.41
CA LEU A 145 -18.53 -12.58 1.61
C LEU A 145 -19.16 -11.18 1.54
N SER A 146 -18.45 -10.19 1.02
CA SER A 146 -18.98 -8.83 0.79
C SER A 146 -20.14 -8.85 -0.22
N MET A 147 -20.04 -9.65 -1.28
CA MET A 147 -21.12 -9.81 -2.25
C MET A 147 -22.37 -10.46 -1.62
N PHE A 148 -22.20 -11.54 -0.86
CA PHE A 148 -23.32 -12.20 -0.18
C PHE A 148 -23.97 -11.30 0.89
N THR A 149 -23.17 -10.59 1.68
CA THR A 149 -23.69 -9.65 2.68
C THR A 149 -24.43 -8.48 2.05
N THR A 150 -23.92 -7.97 0.92
CA THR A 150 -24.61 -6.92 0.14
C THR A 150 -25.92 -7.42 -0.45
N MET A 151 -25.98 -8.66 -0.92
CA MET A 151 -27.23 -9.28 -1.38
C MET A 151 -28.24 -9.48 -0.24
N ALA A 152 -27.79 -9.88 0.95
CA ALA A 152 -28.67 -10.21 2.06
C ALA A 152 -29.15 -8.99 2.87
N LYS A 153 -28.27 -8.03 3.15
CA LYS A 153 -28.55 -6.88 4.04
C LYS A 153 -28.61 -5.53 3.31
N GLY A 154 -28.33 -5.52 2.01
CA GLY A 154 -28.31 -4.33 1.19
C GLY A 154 -27.01 -3.53 1.32
N ARG A 155 -26.74 -2.73 0.28
CA ARG A 155 -25.48 -1.98 0.13
C ARG A 155 -25.19 -1.00 1.26
N ARG A 156 -26.23 -0.32 1.77
CA ARG A 156 -26.08 0.67 2.85
C ARG A 156 -25.53 0.04 4.14
N TRP A 157 -26.02 -1.15 4.50
CA TRP A 157 -25.54 -1.85 5.68
C TRP A 157 -24.09 -2.32 5.52
N THR A 158 -23.73 -2.84 4.34
CA THR A 158 -22.35 -3.26 4.06
C THR A 158 -21.37 -2.10 4.16
N GLU A 159 -21.72 -0.93 3.60
CA GLU A 159 -20.85 0.25 3.61
C GLU A 159 -20.76 0.90 5.01
N GLU A 160 -21.87 1.01 5.74
CA GLU A 160 -21.90 1.67 7.06
C GLU A 160 -21.39 0.78 8.21
N TRP A 161 -21.58 -0.55 8.12
CA TRP A 161 -21.26 -1.48 9.23
C TRP A 161 -20.28 -2.57 8.83
N GLY A 162 -20.44 -3.16 7.65
CA GLY A 162 -19.58 -4.24 7.18
C GLY A 162 -18.13 -3.82 6.98
N VAL A 163 -17.91 -2.71 6.25
CA VAL A 163 -16.57 -2.19 5.96
C VAL A 163 -15.85 -1.73 7.25
N PRO A 164 -16.46 -0.94 8.15
CA PRO A 164 -15.79 -0.55 9.39
C PRO A 164 -15.48 -1.72 10.32
N LEU A 165 -16.34 -2.75 10.38
CA LEU A 165 -16.07 -3.96 11.16
C LEU A 165 -14.85 -4.71 10.62
N ALA A 166 -14.77 -4.91 9.30
CA ALA A 166 -13.63 -5.57 8.67
C ALA A 166 -12.33 -4.77 8.84
N ALA A 167 -12.39 -3.44 8.67
CA ALA A 167 -11.26 -2.55 8.93
C ALA A 167 -10.79 -2.63 10.39
N GLY A 168 -11.73 -2.65 11.34
CA GLY A 168 -11.45 -2.83 12.76
C GLY A 168 -10.77 -4.16 13.07
N LEU A 169 -11.14 -5.25 12.38
CA LEU A 169 -10.51 -6.55 12.55
C LEU A 169 -9.06 -6.57 12.03
N ILE A 170 -8.80 -5.95 10.87
CA ILE A 170 -7.46 -5.84 10.28
C ILE A 170 -6.54 -5.00 11.19
N VAL A 171 -7.02 -3.86 11.69
CA VAL A 171 -6.25 -3.06 12.65
C VAL A 171 -6.09 -3.81 13.98
N GLY A 172 -7.13 -4.55 14.38
CA GLY A 172 -7.18 -5.32 15.61
C GLY A 172 -6.19 -6.49 15.66
N GLU A 173 -5.83 -7.12 14.54
CA GLU A 173 -4.75 -8.13 14.51
C GLU A 173 -3.35 -7.48 14.52
N ALA A 174 -3.20 -6.33 13.86
CA ALA A 174 -1.90 -5.68 13.70
C ALA A 174 -1.39 -5.08 15.02
N VAL A 175 -2.28 -4.53 15.85
CA VAL A 175 -1.90 -3.89 17.13
C VAL A 175 -1.30 -4.89 18.13
N PRO A 176 -1.92 -6.05 18.45
CA PRO A 176 -1.33 -7.07 19.30
C PRO A 176 -0.01 -7.61 18.76
N ALA A 177 0.11 -7.82 17.44
CA ALA A 177 1.35 -8.28 16.83
C ALA A 177 2.49 -7.27 17.08
N LEU A 178 2.22 -5.97 16.97
CA LEU A 178 3.17 -4.91 17.31
C LEU A 178 3.55 -4.94 18.81
N ILE A 179 2.58 -5.09 19.70
CA ILE A 179 2.82 -5.16 21.15
C ILE A 179 3.71 -6.37 21.48
N VAL A 180 3.44 -7.55 20.91
CA VAL A 180 4.25 -8.76 21.11
C VAL A 180 5.69 -8.53 20.64
N ASN A 181 5.89 -7.92 19.46
CA ASN A 181 7.23 -7.60 18.97
C ASN A 181 7.98 -6.63 19.90
N ILE A 182 7.29 -5.62 20.46
CA ILE A 182 7.89 -4.70 21.44
C ILE A 182 8.29 -5.44 22.74
N VAL A 183 7.45 -6.37 23.22
CA VAL A 183 7.74 -7.16 24.43
C VAL A 183 8.93 -8.09 24.21
N ILE A 184 9.01 -8.78 23.06
CA ILE A 184 10.14 -9.65 22.72
C ILE A 184 11.43 -8.83 22.64
N LEU A 185 11.38 -7.65 22.01
CA LEU A 185 12.53 -6.75 21.93
C LEU A 185 12.99 -6.26 23.32
N GLY A 186 12.06 -6.01 24.25
CA GLY A 186 12.37 -5.56 25.62
C GLY A 186 12.85 -6.66 26.57
N GLN A 187 12.77 -7.93 26.16
CA GLN A 187 13.29 -9.09 26.92
C GLN A 187 14.70 -9.53 26.45
N GLY A 188 15.22 -8.90 25.39
CA GLY A 188 16.58 -9.10 24.86
C GLY A 188 17.61 -8.15 25.46
#